data_AF-A0A4Y2G4L8-F1
#
_entry.id   AF-A0A4Y2G4L8-F1
#
_cell.length_a   1.000
_cell.length_b   1.000
_cell.length_c   1.000
_cell.angle_alpha   90.00
_cell.angle_beta   90.00
_cell.angle_gamma   90.00
#
_symmetry.space_group_name_H-M   'P 1'
#
loop_
_entity.id
_entity.type
_entity.pdbx_description
1 polymer ?
#
loop_
_entity_poly.entity_id
_entity_poly.type
_entity_poly.pdbx_seq_one_letter_code
_entity_poly.pdbx_strand_id
1 'polypeptide(L)'
;MNYKRPENIQDLRTFLGILNFYRRCLKDAAKNQALLHEYLKGSKKKDKRKIQWTDEAEKQFEKCKNDLANATLLSFPNSELPLPFLQMLQIEQ
;
A
#
# COMPACT_ATOMS: atom_id res chain seq x y z
N MET A 1 5.35 -9.45 -2.82
CA MET A 1 3.87 -9.62 -2.81
C MET A 1 3.34 -9.57 -4.23
N ASN A 2 2.78 -10.68 -4.74
CA ASN A 2 2.26 -10.71 -6.10
C ASN A 2 0.77 -10.28 -6.12
N TYR A 3 0.52 -8.97 -6.09
CA TYR A 3 -0.84 -8.45 -6.30
C TYR A 3 -1.15 -8.41 -7.79
N LYS A 4 -2.22 -9.12 -8.18
CA LYS A 4 -2.79 -9.01 -9.53
C LYS A 4 -3.46 -7.65 -9.69
N ARG A 5 -3.42 -7.13 -10.91
CA ARG A 5 -4.12 -5.88 -11.27
C ARG A 5 -5.63 -6.05 -11.02
N PRO A 6 -6.27 -5.15 -10.27
CA PRO A 6 -7.71 -5.18 -10.05
C PRO A 6 -8.49 -5.13 -11.36
N GLU A 7 -9.42 -6.06 -11.58
CA GLU A 7 -10.23 -6.06 -12.81
C GLU A 7 -11.54 -5.27 -12.65
N ASN A 8 -12.02 -5.16 -11.42
CA ASN A 8 -13.28 -4.52 -11.08
C ASN A 8 -13.15 -3.59 -9.86
N ILE A 9 -14.18 -2.77 -9.66
CA ILE A 9 -14.27 -1.80 -8.57
C ILE A 9 -14.13 -2.44 -7.17
N GLN A 10 -14.63 -3.67 -6.99
CA GLN A 10 -14.55 -4.37 -5.71
C GLN A 10 -13.10 -4.77 -5.39
N ASP A 11 -12.37 -5.28 -6.38
CA ASP A 11 -10.94 -5.62 -6.24
C ASP A 11 -10.11 -4.36 -5.95
N LEU A 12 -10.41 -3.26 -6.64
CA LEU A 12 -9.69 -1.99 -6.46
C LEU A 12 -9.92 -1.43 -5.05
N ARG A 13 -11.15 -1.51 -4.54
CA ARG A 13 -11.47 -1.07 -3.18
C ARG A 13 -10.75 -1.92 -2.13
N THR A 14 -10.64 -3.22 -2.37
CA THR A 14 -9.86 -4.13 -1.50
C THR A 14 -8.38 -3.74 -1.50
N PHE A 15 -7.80 -3.52 -2.67
CA PHE A 15 -6.40 -3.08 -2.82
C PHE A 15 -6.13 -1.74 -2.11
N LEU A 16 -7.00 -0.74 -2.31
CA LEU A 16 -6.88 0.55 -1.63
C LEU A 16 -7.04 0.43 -0.10
N GLY A 17 -7.87 -0.50 0.37
CA GLY A 17 -7.97 -0.83 1.79
C GLY A 17 -6.64 -1.31 2.38
N ILE A 18 -5.92 -2.18 1.66
CA ILE A 18 -4.58 -2.65 2.06
C ILE A 18 -3.58 -1.49 2.06
N LEU A 19 -3.56 -0.66 1.01
CA LEU A 19 -2.69 0.52 0.97
C LEU A 19 -2.94 1.47 2.14
N ASN A 20 -4.19 1.69 2.52
CA ASN A 20 -4.53 2.55 3.64
C ASN A 20 -4.10 1.94 4.99
N PHE A 21 -4.08 0.61 5.13
CA PHE A 21 -3.53 -0.07 6.30
C PHE A 21 -2.03 0.26 6.49
N TYR A 22 -1.25 0.26 5.39
CA TYR A 22 0.17 0.59 5.40
C TYR A 22 0.48 2.09 5.23
N ARG A 23 -0.52 2.98 5.27
CA ARG A 23 -0.34 4.42 4.95
C ARG A 23 0.75 5.13 5.75
N ARG A 24 1.04 4.67 6.98
CA ARG A 24 2.07 5.26 7.85
C ARG A 24 3.50 5.03 7.32
N CYS A 25 3.69 3.96 6.56
CA CYS A 25 4.96 3.57 5.97
C CYS A 25 5.10 4.07 4.52
N LEU A 26 4.02 4.63 3.94
CA LEU A 26 3.95 5.07 2.55
C LEU A 26 4.08 6.58 2.45
N LYS A 27 5.19 7.05 1.87
CA LYS A 27 5.39 8.48 1.59
C LYS A 27 4.43 8.93 0.48
N ASP A 28 3.79 10.09 0.67
CA ASP A 28 2.84 10.68 -0.29
C ASP A 28 1.66 9.74 -0.67
N ALA A 29 1.25 8.85 0.23
CA ALA A 29 0.20 7.84 -0.01
C ALA A 29 -1.08 8.44 -0.60
N ALA A 30 -1.54 9.58 -0.08
CA ALA A 30 -2.75 10.25 -0.56
C ALA A 30 -2.64 10.71 -2.02
N LYS A 31 -1.48 11.26 -2.42
CA LYS A 31 -1.25 11.69 -3.81
C LYS A 31 -1.21 10.50 -4.76
N ASN A 32 -0.50 9.45 -4.36
CA ASN A 32 -0.35 8.24 -5.18
C ASN A 32 -1.68 7.48 -5.35
N GLN A 33 -2.58 7.56 -4.37
CA GLN A 33 -3.89 6.91 -4.42
C GLN A 33 -4.96 7.76 -5.12
N ALA A 34 -4.73 9.06 -5.33
CA ALA A 34 -5.74 9.98 -5.86
C ALA A 34 -6.30 9.52 -7.21
N LEU A 35 -5.42 9.18 -8.17
CA LEU A 35 -5.82 8.69 -9.49
C LEU A 35 -6.63 7.39 -9.40
N LEU A 36 -6.26 6.50 -8.48
CA LEU A 36 -7.00 5.24 -8.27
C LEU A 36 -8.36 5.48 -7.59
N HIS A 37 -8.47 6.51 -6.75
CA HIS A 37 -9.74 6.91 -6.13
C HIS A 37 -10.74 7.50 -7.13
N GLU A 38 -10.29 8.09 -8.24
CA GLU A 38 -11.18 8.58 -9.31
C GLU A 38 -12.06 7.45 -9.86
N TYR A 39 -11.52 6.24 -10.01
CA TYR A 39 -12.29 5.07 -10.44
C TYR A 39 -13.39 4.65 -9.46
N LEU A 40 -13.27 5.04 -8.18
CA LEU A 40 -14.29 4.77 -7.18
C LEU A 40 -15.38 5.84 -7.11
N LYS A 41 -15.25 6.98 -7.79
CA LYS A 41 -16.28 8.03 -7.78
C LYS A 41 -17.59 7.51 -8.38
N GLY A 42 -18.70 7.77 -7.68
CA GLY A 42 -20.02 7.29 -8.08
C GLY A 42 -20.21 5.77 -7.96
N SER A 43 -19.24 5.01 -7.44
CA SER A 43 -19.39 3.57 -7.21
C SER A 43 -20.30 3.26 -6.02
N LYS A 44 -21.16 2.25 -6.18
CA LYS A 44 -21.98 1.70 -5.08
C LYS A 44 -21.18 0.65 -4.30
N LYS A 45 -21.59 0.35 -3.06
CA LYS A 45 -20.89 -0.58 -2.14
C LYS A 45 -20.69 -2.00 -2.69
N LYS A 46 -21.54 -2.44 -3.63
CA LYS A 46 -21.48 -3.74 -4.31
C LYS A 46 -21.22 -3.63 -5.82
N ASP A 47 -20.65 -2.51 -6.25
CA ASP A 47 -20.33 -2.27 -7.66
C ASP A 47 -19.20 -3.21 -8.11
N LYS A 48 -19.47 -3.96 -9.17
CA LYS A 48 -18.53 -4.91 -9.80
C LYS A 48 -18.21 -4.53 -11.25
N ARG A 49 -18.47 -3.27 -11.63
CA ARG A 49 -18.11 -2.79 -12.97
C ARG A 49 -16.61 -2.99 -13.22
N LYS A 50 -16.28 -3.35 -14.46
CA LYS A 50 -14.90 -3.50 -14.90
C LYS A 50 -14.23 -2.12 -14.95
N ILE A 51 -12.96 -2.09 -14.59
CA ILE A 51 -12.13 -0.88 -14.65
C ILE A 51 -11.55 -0.78 -16.05
N GLN A 52 -11.77 0.36 -16.71
CA GLN A 52 -11.09 0.72 -17.94
C GLN A 52 -9.74 1.34 -17.56
N TRP A 53 -8.70 0.51 -17.52
CA TRP A 53 -7.35 0.98 -17.18
C TRP A 53 -6.78 1.85 -18.30
N THR A 54 -6.26 3.01 -17.92
CA THR A 54 -5.39 3.83 -18.77
C THR A 54 -3.94 3.52 -18.45
N ASP A 55 -3.03 3.83 -19.38
CA ASP A 55 -1.59 3.64 -19.16
C ASP A 55 -1.07 4.39 -17.93
N GLU A 56 -1.64 5.57 -17.65
CA GLU A 56 -1.30 6.36 -16.47
C GLU A 56 -1.75 5.67 -15.18
N ALA A 57 -2.97 5.14 -15.15
CA ALA A 57 -3.49 4.40 -14.00
C ALA A 57 -2.69 3.13 -13.75
N GLU A 58 -2.28 2.41 -14.81
CA GLU A 58 -1.45 1.21 -14.69
C GLU A 58 -0.08 1.52 -14.11
N LYS A 59 0.59 2.57 -14.59
CA LYS A 59 1.86 3.05 -13.99
C LYS A 59 1.69 3.41 -12.52
N GLN A 60 0.60 4.09 -12.17
CA GLN A 60 0.32 4.47 -10.80
C GLN A 60 0.03 3.25 -9.90
N PHE A 61 -0.65 2.24 -10.42
CA PHE A 61 -0.89 0.98 -9.73
C PHE A 61 0.43 0.25 -9.43
N GLU A 62 1.31 0.10 -10.42
CA GLU A 62 2.62 -0.54 -10.22
C GLU A 62 3.49 0.25 -9.22
N LYS A 63 3.44 1.59 -9.26
CA LYS A 63 4.09 2.42 -8.23
C LYS A 63 3.57 2.11 -6.82
N CYS A 64 2.25 2.11 -6.63
CA CYS A 64 1.63 1.80 -5.34
C CYS A 64 1.97 0.39 -4.85
N LYS A 65 2.05 -0.59 -5.75
CA LYS A 65 2.44 -1.97 -5.45
C LYS A 65 3.89 -2.06 -4.97
N ASN A 66 4.81 -1.33 -5.61
CA ASN A 66 6.20 -1.24 -5.18
C ASN A 66 6.34 -0.54 -3.82
N ASP A 67 5.64 0.58 -3.65
CA ASP A 67 5.62 1.31 -2.37
C ASP A 67 5.10 0.40 -1.24
N LEU A 68 4.05 -0.40 -1.50
CA LEU A 68 3.50 -1.38 -0.55
C LEU A 68 4.49 -2.50 -0.22
N ALA A 69 5.24 -3.01 -1.20
CA ALA A 69 6.26 -4.03 -0.97
C ALA A 69 7.38 -3.49 -0.05
N ASN A 70 7.82 -2.26 -0.30
CA ASN A 70 8.82 -1.58 0.53
C ASN A 70 8.29 -1.29 1.94
N ALA A 71 7.05 -0.80 2.05
CA ALA A 71 6.40 -0.55 3.34
C ALA A 71 6.24 -1.84 4.16
N THR A 72 5.92 -2.96 3.51
CA THR A 72 5.81 -4.25 4.16
C THR A 72 7.17 -4.69 4.72
N LEU A 73 8.25 -4.55 3.94
CA LEU A 73 9.61 -4.84 4.40
C LEU A 73 10.00 -3.99 5.62
N LEU A 74 9.65 -2.70 5.63
CA LEU A 74 9.93 -1.78 6.73
C LEU A 74 9.03 -2.00 7.96
N SER A 75 7.80 -2.47 7.74
CA SER A 75 6.82 -2.70 8.80
C SER A 75 7.01 -4.02 9.52
N PHE A 76 7.73 -4.98 8.92
CA PHE A 76 8.25 -6.09 9.69
C PHE A 76 9.37 -5.54 10.57
N PRO A 77 9.20 -5.49 11.91
CA PRO A 77 10.38 -5.31 12.75
C PRO A 77 11.32 -6.44 12.37
N ASN A 78 12.59 -6.14 12.08
CA ASN A 78 13.62 -7.16 11.95
C ASN A 78 13.50 -8.09 13.17
N SER A 79 12.90 -9.26 12.98
CA SER A 79 12.64 -10.24 14.04
C SER A 79 13.93 -10.97 14.46
N GLU A 80 15.09 -10.43 14.09
CA GLU A 80 16.42 -10.93 14.40
C GLU A 80 17.19 -10.04 15.39
N LEU A 81 16.53 -9.10 16.07
CA LEU A 81 17.16 -8.39 17.18
C LEU A 81 16.43 -8.70 18.48
N PRO A 82 17.02 -9.55 19.35
CA PRO A 82 16.59 -9.65 20.73
C PRO A 82 16.68 -8.27 21.38
N LEU A 83 15.53 -7.80 21.87
CA LEU A 83 15.35 -6.52 22.54
C LEU A 83 16.17 -6.26 23.83
N PRO A 84 16.93 -7.18 24.48
CA PRO A 84 17.69 -6.79 25.67
C PRO A 84 18.97 -5.97 25.41
N PHE A 85 19.51 -5.92 24.18
CA PHE A 85 20.88 -5.40 23.99
C PHE A 85 21.01 -3.88 23.82
N LEU A 86 19.91 -3.17 23.52
CA LEU A 86 19.95 -1.71 23.28
C LEU A 86 20.02 -0.85 24.55
N GLN A 87 19.87 -1.43 25.75
CA GLN A 87 20.01 -0.69 27.01
C GLN A 87 21.41 -0.80 27.65
N MET A 88 22.29 -1.68 27.16
CA MET A 88 23.66 -1.82 27.73
C MET A 88 24.72 -0.91 27.11
N LEU A 89 24.42 -0.17 26.04
CA LEU A 89 25.40 0.68 25.33
C LEU A 89 25.24 2.19 25.63
N GLN A 90 24.55 2.54 26.71
CA GLN A 90 24.43 3.92 27.22
C GLN A 90 24.99 4.07 28.65
N ILE A 91 25.64 3.04 29.17
CA ILE A 91 26.40 3.07 30.42
C ILE A 91 27.80 2.60 29.99
N GLU A 92 28.84 3.40 30.22
CA GLU A 92 30.19 3.35 29.60
C GLU A 92 30.35 4.22 28.34
N GLN A 93 30.04 5.52 28.45
CA GLN A 93 30.93 6.65 28.08
C GLN A 93 30.43 7.93 28.77
#